data_AF-A0AAX3VQT8-F1
#
_entry.id   AF-A0AAX3VQT8-F1
#
_cell.length_a   1.000
_cell.length_b   1.000
_cell.length_c   1.000
_cell.angle_alpha   90.00
_cell.angle_beta   90.00
_cell.angle_gamma   90.00
#
_symmetry.space_group_name_H-M   'P 1'
#
loop_
_entity.id
_entity.type
_entity.pdbx_description
1 polymer ?
#
loop_
_entity_poly.entity_id
_entity_poly.type
_entity_poly.pdbx_seq_one_letter_code
_entity_poly.pdbx_strand_id
1 'polypeptide(L)' 'MPLILLWVGLALLLGFVAAGNGRSFWGWFMLGLIIDPILAGLLYWLICKD' A
#
# COMPACT_ATOMS: atom_id res chain seq x y z
N MET A 1 10.84 -17.68 -2.35
CA MET A 1 11.34 -16.30 -2.17
C MET A 1 10.77 -15.24 -3.13
N PRO A 2 10.30 -15.51 -4.37
CA PRO A 2 9.77 -14.43 -5.23
C PRO A 2 8.47 -13.80 -4.72
N LEU A 3 7.64 -14.55 -3.98
CA LEU A 3 6.38 -14.06 -3.41
C LEU A 3 6.58 -12.97 -2.35
N ILE A 4 7.67 -13.02 -1.58
CA ILE A 4 7.97 -11.99 -0.57
C ILE A 4 8.41 -10.69 -1.26
N LEU A 5 9.19 -10.78 -2.35
CA LEU A 5 9.57 -9.60 -3.14
C LEU A 5 8.34 -8.97 -3.81
N LEU A 6 7.42 -9.79 -4.32
CA LEU A 6 6.15 -9.30 -4.87
C LEU A 6 5.31 -8.62 -3.78
N TRP A 7 5.23 -9.21 -2.58
CA TRP A 7 4.51 -8.66 -1.45
C TRP A 7 5.05 -7.29 -1.04
N VAL A 8 6.36 -7.20 -0.80
CA VAL A 8 7.02 -5.95 -0.43
C VAL A 8 6.89 -4.93 -1.55
N GLY A 9 7.07 -5.35 -2.82
CA GLY A 9 6.93 -4.47 -3.99
C GLY A 9 5.54 -3.86 -4.14
N LEU A 10 4.48 -4.65 -3.91
CA LEU A 10 3.10 -4.16 -3.93
C LEU A 10 2.83 -3.20 -2.77
N ALA A 11 3.34 -3.50 -1.56
CA ALA A 11 3.22 -2.58 -0.43
C ALA A 11 3.94 -1.25 -0.70
N LEU A 12 5.10 -1.32 -1.35
CA LEU A 12 5.92 -0.16 -1.72
C LEU A 12 5.22 0.72 -2.77
N LEU A 13 4.59 0.09 -3.76
CA LEU A 13 3.71 0.75 -4.73
C LEU A 13 2.57 1.50 -4.05
N LEU A 14 1.90 0.86 -3.09
CA LEU A 14 0.83 1.50 -2.32
C LEU A 14 1.33 2.73 -1.55
N GLY A 15 2.51 2.63 -0.92
CA GLY A 15 3.16 3.74 -0.24
C GLY A 15 3.39 4.93 -1.19
N PHE A 16 3.90 4.69 -2.40
CA PHE A 16 4.12 5.74 -3.39
C PHE A 16 2.83 6.38 -3.88
N VAL A 17 1.80 5.57 -4.16
CA VAL A 17 0.47 6.07 -4.56
C VAL A 17 -0.12 6.95 -3.47
N ALA A 18 -0.02 6.53 -2.21
CA ALA A 18 -0.46 7.30 -1.07
C ALA A 18 0.29 8.64 -0.93
N ALA A 19 1.62 8.61 -1.08
CA ALA A 19 2.44 9.82 -1.03
C ALA A 19 2.06 10.82 -2.12
N GLY A 20 1.80 10.33 -3.34
CA GLY A 20 1.35 11.16 -4.48
C GLY A 20 0.03 11.88 -4.23
N ASN A 21 -0.86 11.32 -3.40
CA ASN A 21 -2.14 11.92 -3.04
C ASN A 21 -2.12 12.63 -1.67
N GLY A 22 -0.93 12.98 -1.14
CA GLY A 22 -0.79 13.73 0.10
C GLY A 22 -1.05 12.93 1.38
N ARG A 23 -1.06 11.60 1.30
CA ARG A 23 -1.19 10.69 2.46
C ARG A 23 0.19 10.16 2.89
N SER A 24 0.26 9.62 4.11
CA SER A 24 1.53 9.14 4.68
C SER A 24 2.05 7.88 3.95
N PHE A 25 3.20 8.01 3.26
CA PHE A 25 3.92 6.89 2.63
C PHE A 25 4.09 5.72 3.61
N TRP A 26 4.72 5.99 4.76
CA TRP A 26 5.08 4.96 5.74
C TRP A 26 3.84 4.31 6.38
N GLY A 27 2.77 5.08 6.56
CA GLY A 27 1.51 4.56 7.08
C GLY A 27 0.92 3.51 6.15
N TRP A 28 0.78 3.84 4.87
CA TRP A 28 0.19 2.95 3.87
C TRP A 28 1.12 1.79 3.47
N PHE A 29 2.44 2.01 3.47
CA PHE A 29 3.43 0.95 3.28
C PHE A 29 3.38 -0.12 4.39
N MET A 30 3.41 0.30 5.66
CA MET A 30 3.33 -0.63 6.79
C MET A 30 1.98 -1.36 6.84
N LEU A 31 0.90 -0.66 6.50
CA LEU A 31 -0.42 -1.25 6.40
C LEU A 31 -0.45 -2.32 5.28
N GLY A 32 0.12 -2.04 4.10
CA GLY A 32 0.29 -3.06 3.05
C GLY A 32 1.18 -4.24 3.44
N LEU A 33 2.20 -4.03 4.28
CA LEU A 33 3.05 -5.11 4.78
C LEU A 33 2.35 -6.01 5.81
N ILE A 34 1.53 -5.44 6.70
CA ILE A 34 0.95 -6.15 7.84
C ILE A 34 -0.30 -6.95 7.46
N ILE A 35 -1.23 -6.36 6.71
CA ILE A 35 -2.52 -6.99 6.44
C ILE A 35 -2.45 -7.82 5.17
N ASP A 36 -2.24 -7.14 4.05
CA ASP A 36 -2.01 -7.66 2.70
C ASP A 36 -1.96 -6.44 1.75
N PRO A 37 -1.02 -6.37 0.79
CA PRO A 37 -0.87 -5.20 -0.07
C PRO A 37 -2.10 -4.92 -0.95
N ILE A 38 -2.80 -5.99 -1.38
CA ILE A 38 -3.97 -5.89 -2.25
C ILE A 38 -5.15 -5.37 -1.44
N LEU A 39 -5.36 -5.92 -0.23
CA LEU A 39 -6.42 -5.48 0.69
C LEU A 39 -6.20 -4.03 1.13
N ALA A 40 -4.95 -3.66 1.42
CA ALA A 40 -4.57 -2.28 1.77
C ALA A 40 -4.81 -1.32 0.60
N GLY A 41 -4.51 -1.74 -0.64
CA GLY A 41 -4.83 -0.98 -1.84
C GLY A 41 -6.32 -0.81 -2.08
N LEU A 42 -7.13 -1.83 -1.78
CA LEU A 42 -8.59 -1.74 -1.85
C LEU A 42 -9.14 -0.76 -0.79
N LEU A 43 -8.63 -0.83 0.44
CA LEU A 43 -8.95 0.11 1.53
C LEU A 43 -8.60 1.55 1.15
N TYR A 44 -7.41 1.74 0.57
CA TYR A 44 -6.98 3.03 0.04
C TYR A 44 -7.97 3.54 -1.01
N TRP A 45 -8.36 2.69 -1.96
CA TRP A 45 -9.32 3.05 -2.99
C TRP A 45 -10.72 3.33 -2.44
N LEU A 46 -11.15 2.67 -1.36
CA LEU A 46 -12.46 2.92 -0.75
C LEU A 46 -12.50 4.24 0.05
N ILE A 47 -11.42 4.55 0.77
CA ILE A 47 -11.38 5.65 1.75
C ILE A 47 -10.80 6.93 1.16
N CYS A 48 -9.91 6.84 0.17
CA CYS A 48 -9.21 7.98 -0.41
C CYS A 48 -9.66 8.30 -1.84
N LYS A 49 -10.70 7.64 -2.35
CA LYS A 49 -11.35 7.99 -3.62
C LYS A 49 -12.42 9.03 -3.36
N ASP A 50 -11.99 10.29 -3.41
CA ASP A 50 -12.82 11.46 -3.64
C ASP A 50 -12.66 11.93 -5.09
#